data_AF-B9JJ54-F1
#
_entry.id   AF-B9JJ54-F1
#
_cell.length_a   1.000
_cell.length_b   1.000
_cell.length_c   1.000
_cell.angle_alpha   90.00
_cell.angle_beta   90.00
_cell.angle_gamma   90.00
#
_symmetry.space_group_name_H-M   'P 1'
#
loop_
_entity.id
_entity.type
_entity.pdbx_description
1 polymer ?
#
loop_
_entity_poly.entity_id
_entity_poly.type
_entity_poly.pdbx_seq_one_letter_code
_entity_poly.pdbx_strand_id
1 'polypeptide(L)'
;MHLFAVGQAVWIRKAPGMAAPKFRSTYRITGTLPPRGNVLQYRIRNEDEPHERVMMEDQLESARASSGGRETLMEKTFGHAQGAKPWLS
;
A
#
# COMPACT_ATOMS: atom_id res chain seq x y z
N MET A 1 -11.37 4.16 2.84
CA MET A 1 -10.11 4.93 2.68
C MET A 1 -8.95 4.00 2.98
N HIS A 2 -7.87 4.06 2.20
CA HIS A 2 -6.67 3.27 2.43
C HIS A 2 -5.85 3.86 3.59
N LEU A 3 -5.45 3.05 4.57
CA LEU A 3 -4.57 3.48 5.67
C LEU A 3 -3.12 3.70 5.25
N PHE A 4 -2.63 2.95 4.27
CA PHE A 4 -1.26 3.05 3.77
C PHE A 4 -1.18 3.71 2.39
N ALA A 5 -0.12 4.47 2.15
CA ALA A 5 0.18 5.11 0.87
C ALA A 5 1.25 4.33 0.08
N VAL A 6 1.22 4.43 -1.26
CA VAL A 6 2.28 3.90 -2.12
C VAL A 6 3.60 4.60 -1.82
N GLY A 7 4.67 3.83 -1.63
CA GLY A 7 5.99 4.27 -1.19
C GLY A 7 6.20 4.21 0.33
N GLN A 8 5.15 4.03 1.12
CA GLN A 8 5.26 3.95 2.57
C GLN A 8 5.93 2.64 3.01
N ALA A 9 6.82 2.74 4.01
CA ALA A 9 7.44 1.60 4.66
C ALA A 9 6.48 0.96 5.67
N VAL A 10 6.25 -0.33 5.53
CA VAL A 10 5.38 -1.14 6.37
C VAL A 10 6.10 -2.42 6.79
N TRP A 11 5.62 -2.99 7.87
CA TRP A 11 5.99 -4.31 8.33
C TRP A 11 4.80 -5.25 8.24
N ILE A 12 5.07 -6.53 8.01
CA ILE A 12 4.03 -7.55 8.12
C ILE A 12 3.74 -7.75 9.62
N ARG A 13 2.46 -7.72 9.97
CA ARG A 13 1.96 -8.07 11.30
C ARG A 13 2.05 -9.58 11.46
N LYS A 14 2.73 -10.00 12.52
CA LYS A 14 2.78 -11.39 12.98
C LYS A 14 1.40 -11.84 13.44
N ALA A 15 1.10 -13.13 13.27
CA ALA A 15 -0.11 -13.71 13.83
C ALA A 15 -0.10 -13.61 15.37
N PRO A 16 -1.27 -13.36 16.00
CA PRO A 16 -1.38 -13.35 17.45
C PRO A 16 -0.91 -14.70 18.03
N GLY A 17 -0.07 -14.65 19.06
CA GLY A 17 0.51 -15.84 19.71
C GLY A 17 1.85 -16.32 19.16
N MET A 18 2.36 -15.77 18.03
CA MET A 18 3.72 -16.07 17.58
C MET A 18 4.76 -15.14 18.21
N ALA A 19 6.00 -15.61 18.41
CA ALA A 19 7.12 -14.74 18.78
C ALA A 19 7.42 -13.76 17.63
N ALA A 20 7.89 -12.54 17.95
CA ALA A 20 8.28 -11.61 16.89
C ALA A 20 9.56 -12.15 16.26
N PRO A 21 9.66 -12.25 14.92
CA PRO A 21 10.92 -12.63 14.31
C PRO A 21 12.00 -11.62 14.72
N LYS A 22 13.20 -12.14 15.01
CA LYS A 22 14.35 -11.33 15.47
C LYS A 22 14.71 -10.21 14.48
N PHE A 23 14.38 -10.41 13.21
CA PHE A 23 14.52 -9.43 12.14
C PHE A 23 13.16 -9.21 11.50
N ARG A 24 12.61 -8.00 11.64
CA ARG A 24 11.38 -7.61 10.97
C ARG A 24 11.75 -7.03 9.60
N SER A 25 11.43 -7.76 8.53
CA SER A 25 11.67 -7.28 7.17
C SER A 25 10.83 -6.02 6.91
N THR A 26 11.48 -5.01 6.34
CA THR A 26 10.81 -3.77 5.94
C THR A 26 10.35 -3.89 4.51
N TYR A 27 9.05 -3.69 4.29
CA TYR A 27 8.42 -3.74 2.99
C TYR A 27 7.98 -2.33 2.59
N ARG A 28 7.92 -2.05 1.29
CA ARG A 28 7.34 -0.82 0.75
C ARG A 28 6.03 -1.15 0.05
N ILE A 29 5.01 -0.32 0.24
CA ILE A 29 3.79 -0.38 -0.56
C ILE A 29 4.13 0.01 -2.00
N THR A 30 3.91 -0.88 -2.96
CA THR A 30 4.07 -0.59 -4.40
C THR A 30 2.75 -0.29 -5.09
N GLY A 31 1.61 -0.64 -4.48
CA GLY A 31 0.29 -0.36 -5.03
C GLY A 31 -0.86 -0.61 -4.06
N THR A 32 -2.01 -0.01 -4.35
CA THR A 32 -3.30 -0.30 -3.70
C THR A 32 -4.14 -1.18 -4.62
N LEU A 33 -4.79 -2.20 -4.06
CA LEU A 33 -5.68 -3.08 -4.80
C LEU A 33 -7.13 -2.86 -4.38
N PRO A 34 -8.11 -3.20 -5.25
CA PRO A 34 -9.51 -3.19 -4.86
C PRO A 34 -9.74 -4.06 -3.63
N PRO A 35 -10.68 -3.70 -2.75
CA PRO A 35 -11.00 -4.47 -1.57
C PRO A 35 -11.47 -5.88 -1.94
N ARG A 36 -11.11 -6.86 -1.11
CA ARG A 36 -11.69 -8.20 -1.17
C ARG A 36 -12.73 -8.30 -0.06
N GLY A 37 -14.00 -8.19 -0.43
CA GLY A 37 -15.08 -8.01 0.54
C GLY A 37 -14.98 -6.63 1.20
N ASN A 38 -14.81 -6.60 2.52
CA ASN A 38 -14.71 -5.35 3.30
C ASN A 38 -13.25 -5.00 3.69
N VAL A 39 -12.26 -5.73 3.18
CA VAL A 39 -10.86 -5.56 3.58
C VAL A 39 -10.06 -4.99 2.40
N LEU A 40 -9.36 -3.88 2.63
CA LEU A 40 -8.50 -3.26 1.63
C LEU A 40 -7.22 -4.09 1.44
N GLN A 41 -6.73 -4.11 0.20
CA GLN A 41 -5.57 -4.89 -0.19
C GLN A 41 -4.45 -4.00 -0.68
N TYR A 42 -3.22 -4.42 -0.43
CA TYR A 42 -2.01 -3.70 -0.78
C TYR A 42 -1.01 -4.61 -1.46
N ARG A 43 -0.29 -4.08 -2.44
CA ARG A 43 0.89 -4.70 -3.02
C ARG A 43 2.12 -4.20 -2.28
N ILE A 44 2.94 -5.11 -1.78
CA ILE A 44 4.14 -4.80 -1.03
C ILE A 44 5.35 -5.48 -1.66
N ARG A 45 6.51 -4.85 -1.52
CA ARG A 45 7.80 -5.40 -1.98
C ARG A 45 8.87 -5.18 -0.92
N ASN A 46 9.70 -6.18 -0.70
CA ASN A 46 10.91 -6.05 0.09
C ASN A 46 12.04 -5.56 -0.84
N GLU A 47 12.92 -4.69 -0.37
CA GLU A 47 14.09 -4.28 -1.15
C GLU A 47 15.10 -5.45 -1.28
N ASP A 48 15.09 -6.37 -0.33
CA ASP A 48 15.94 -7.57 -0.28
C ASP A 48 15.34 -8.78 -1.04
N GLU A 49 14.02 -8.79 -1.31
CA GLU A 49 13.37 -9.88 -2.06
C GLU A 49 12.85 -9.40 -3.43
N PRO A 50 13.03 -10.18 -4.51
CA PRO A 50 12.57 -9.80 -5.84
C PRO A 50 11.04 -9.92 -6.03
N HIS A 51 10.33 -10.54 -5.09
CA HIS A 51 8.91 -10.87 -5.25
C HIS A 51 7.98 -9.81 -4.63
N GLU A 52 7.01 -9.35 -5.42
CA GLU A 52 5.87 -8.60 -4.91
C GLU A 52 4.88 -9.55 -4.22
N ARG A 53 4.29 -9.09 -3.11
CA ARG A 53 3.27 -9.83 -2.36
C ARG A 53 2.01 -8.97 -2.24
N VAL A 54 0.85 -9.63 -2.22
CA VAL A 54 -0.41 -8.96 -1.89
C VAL A 54 -0.74 -9.28 -0.43
N MET A 55 -1.00 -8.25 0.36
CA MET A 55 -1.36 -8.35 1.78
C MET A 55 -2.63 -7.55 2.06
N MET A 56 -3.42 -8.05 3.00
CA MET A 56 -4.58 -7.32 3.53
C MET A 56 -4.12 -6.20 4.45
N GLU A 57 -4.92 -5.12 4.54
CA GLU A 57 -4.67 -3.99 5.45
C GLU A 57 -4.42 -4.44 6.90
N ASP A 58 -5.23 -5.37 7.41
CA ASP A 58 -5.11 -5.91 8.76
C ASP A 58 -3.81 -6.70 9.01
N GLN A 59 -3.15 -7.17 7.95
CA GLN A 59 -1.88 -7.90 8.05
C GLN A 59 -0.66 -6.99 8.00
N LEU A 60 -0.85 -5.68 7.88
CA LEU A 60 0.22 -4.70 7.76
C LEU A 60 0.24 -3.78 8.99
N GLU A 61 1.43 -3.31 9.32
CA GLU A 61 1.67 -2.34 10.39
C GLU A 61 2.65 -1.27 9.89
N SER A 62 2.49 -0.02 10.33
CA SER A 62 3.39 1.07 9.93
C SER A 62 4.78 0.91 10.53
N ALA A 63 5.83 1.01 9.71
CA ALA A 63 7.22 0.92 10.18
C ALA A 63 7.68 2.17 10.96
N ARG A 64 6.99 3.30 10.77
CA ARG A 64 7.20 4.52 11.55
C ARG A 64 6.32 4.45 12.81
N ALA A 65 6.93 4.66 13.98
CA ALA A 65 6.19 4.85 15.22
C ALA A 65 5.13 5.93 14.97
N SER A 66 3.87 5.58 15.25
CA SER A 66 2.70 6.37 14.92
C SER A 66 2.81 7.79 15.48
N SER A 67 3.30 8.74 14.68
CA SER A 67 2.95 10.13 14.86
C SER A 67 1.58 10.27 14.23
N GLY A 68 0.54 10.02 15.04
CA GLY A 68 -0.86 10.08 14.65
C GLY A 68 -1.15 11.35 13.87
N GLY A 69 -1.42 11.17 12.59
CA GLY A 69 -1.69 12.26 11.66
C GLY A 69 -2.47 11.68 10.51
N ARG A 70 -3.79 11.78 10.61
CA ARG A 70 -4.71 11.63 9.49
C ARG A 70 -4.37 12.70 8.46
N GLU A 71 -3.43 12.42 7.58
CA GLU A 71 -3.01 13.35 6.54
C GLU A 71 -3.36 12.76 5.17
N THR A 72 -4.59 13.07 4.77
CA THR A 72 -5.01 13.18 3.37
C THR A 72 -3.99 13.97 2.58
N LEU A 73 -3.31 13.37 1.60
CA LEU A 73 -3.01 13.98 0.29
C LEU A 73 -2.12 13.02 -0.51
N MET A 74 -2.70 12.24 -1.43
CA MET A 74 -2.11 11.92 -2.73
C MET A 74 -3.22 11.41 -3.65
N GLU A 75 -4.26 12.23 -3.85
CA GLU A 75 -5.11 12.14 -5.04
C GLU A 75 -4.26 12.66 -6.20
N LYS A 76 -3.38 11.80 -6.72
CA LYS A 76 -2.84 12.01 -8.07
C LYS A 76 -3.95 11.64 -9.04
N THR A 77 -4.69 12.66 -9.43
CA THR A 77 -5.61 12.77 -10.57
C THR A 77 -5.36 11.70 -11.63
N PHE A 78 -6.14 10.61 -11.59
CA PHE A 78 -6.26 9.71 -12.72
C PHE A 78 -7.22 10.36 -13.71
N GLY A 79 -6.69 10.77 -14.87
CA GLY A 79 -7.42 10.86 -16.14
C GLY A 79 -8.74 11.62 -16.17
N HIS A 80 -8.68 12.94 -16.32
CA HIS A 80 -9.73 13.70 -17.01
C HIS A 80 -9.18 14.32 -18.29
N ALA A 81 -9.37 13.61 -19.40
CA ALA A 81 -9.56 14.20 -20.72
C ALA A 81 -10.25 13.16 -21.61
N GLN A 82 -11.57 13.03 -21.41
CA GLN A 82 -12.47 12.68 -22.51
C GLN A 82 -12.47 13.86 -23.48
N GLY A 83 -12.32 13.61 -24.78
CA GLY A 83 -12.55 14.66 -25.78
C GLY A 83 -11.82 14.48 -27.10
N ALA A 84 -12.45 13.71 -27.99
CA ALA A 84 -12.55 13.97 -29.43
C ALA A 84 -11.30 14.34 -30.27
N LYS A 85 -10.92 13.41 -31.15
CA LYS A 85 -10.51 13.68 -32.55
C LYS A 85 -11.77 14.17 -33.30
N PRO A 86 -11.76 14.99 -34.39
CA PRO A 86 -10.83 15.07 -35.54
C PRO A 86 -10.27 16.52 -35.70
N TRP A 87 -9.43 16.95 -36.64
CA TRP A 87 -9.50 16.89 -38.11
C TRP A 87 -8.15 17.28 -38.75
N LEU A 88 -8.07 16.91 -40.03
CA LEU A 88 -7.01 17.05 -41.01
C LEU A 88 -6.95 18.47 -41.60
N SER A 89 -5.78 18.77 -42.19
CA SER A 89 -5.44 19.81 -43.19
C SER A 89 -5.08 21.21 -42.70
#